data_AF-A0A443S6U8-F1
#
_entry.id   AF-A0A443S6U8-F1
#
_cell.length_a   1.000
_cell.length_b   1.000
_cell.length_c   1.000
_cell.angle_alpha   90.00
_cell.angle_beta   90.00
_cell.angle_gamma   90.00
#
_symmetry.space_group_name_H-M   'P 1'
#
loop_
_entity.id
_entity.type
_entity.pdbx_description
1 polymer ?
#
loop_
_entity_poly.entity_id
_entity_poly.type
_entity_poly.pdbx_seq_one_letter_code
_entity_poly.pdbx_strand_id
1 'polypeptide(L)' 'MASNDELACVYSALILQDDEIAVTGEKINTILKAANVEVEPYWPSLFAKALEGIDLKQLVSNVGSGIPSVK' A
#
# COMPACT_ATOMS: atom_id res chain seq x y z
N MET A 1 9.70 -13.82 -0.33
CA MET A 1 8.39 -13.98 -0.98
C MET A 1 7.43 -13.13 -0.17
N ALA A 2 6.82 -12.09 -0.73
CA ALA A 2 5.81 -11.32 0.00
C ALA A 2 4.58 -12.21 0.20
N SER A 3 3.98 -12.15 1.39
CA SER A 3 2.76 -12.90 1.71
C SER A 3 1.59 -12.33 0.90
N ASN A 4 0.59 -13.17 0.56
CA ASN A 4 -0.58 -12.71 -0.20
C ASN A 4 -1.29 -11.55 0.52
N ASP A 5 -1.25 -11.53 1.85
CA ASP A 5 -1.73 -10.47 2.74
C ASP A 5 -1.07 -9.11 2.46
N GLU A 6 0.26 -9.13 2.38
CA GLU A 6 1.08 -7.94 2.11
C GLU A 6 0.83 -7.43 0.70
N LEU A 7 0.79 -8.33 -0.28
CA LEU A 7 0.47 -8.02 -1.67
C LEU A 7 -0.93 -7.40 -1.79
N ALA A 8 -1.94 -7.96 -1.13
CA ALA A 8 -3.30 -7.44 -1.18
C ALA A 8 -3.39 -6.03 -0.59
N CYS A 9 -2.69 -5.74 0.50
CA CYS A 9 -2.58 -4.39 1.07
C CYS A 9 -1.87 -3.42 0.12
N VAL A 10 -0.77 -3.83 -0.52
CA VAL A 10 -0.03 -3.01 -1.49
C VAL A 10 -0.89 -2.69 -2.71
N TYR A 11 -1.57 -3.67 -3.30
CA TYR A 11 -2.45 -3.44 -4.44
C TYR A 11 -3.63 -2.53 -4.07
N SER A 12 -4.22 -2.72 -2.89
CA SER A 12 -5.28 -1.83 -2.40
C SER A 12 -4.79 -0.39 -2.24
N ALA A 13 -3.57 -0.18 -1.73
CA ALA A 13 -2.98 1.14 -1.61
C ALA A 13 -2.71 1.79 -2.97
N LEU A 14 -2.25 1.03 -3.96
CA LEU A 14 -2.04 1.51 -5.33
C LEU A 14 -3.36 1.90 -6.01
N ILE A 15 -4.42 1.11 -5.85
CA ILE A 15 -5.75 1.43 -6.37
C ILE A 15 -6.26 2.75 -5.80
N LEU A 16 -6.15 2.93 -4.47
CA LEU A 16 -6.55 4.17 -3.82
C LEU A 16 -5.75 5.36 -4.32
N GLN A 17 -4.44 5.19 -4.57
CA GLN A 17 -3.59 6.23 -5.11
C GLN A 17 -3.95 6.59 -6.56
N ASP A 18 -4.27 5.61 -7.40
CA ASP A 18 -4.67 5.83 -8.80
C ASP A 18 -5.97 6.64 -8.90
N ASP A 19 -6.89 6.45 -7.95
CA ASP A 19 -8.12 7.24 -7.82
C ASP A 19 -7.93 8.58 -7.07
N GLU A 20 -6.69 8.95 -6.72
CA GLU A 20 -6.34 10.15 -5.92
C GLU A 20 -7.04 10.19 -4.54
N ILE A 21 -7.34 9.01 -3.99
CA ILE A 21 -7.99 8.83 -2.69
C ILE A 21 -6.93 8.60 -1.62
N ALA A 22 -7.05 9.31 -0.49
CA ALA A 22 -6.15 9.10 0.65
C ALA A 22 -6.11 7.63 1.11
N VAL A 23 -4.90 7.05 1.19
CA VAL A 23 -4.65 5.66 1.60
C VAL A 23 -4.79 5.53 3.11
N THR A 24 -5.96 5.07 3.57
CA THR A 24 -6.24 4.83 4.98
C THR A 24 -6.54 3.36 5.25
N GLY A 25 -6.31 2.89 6.48
CA GLY A 25 -6.52 1.49 6.85
C GLY A 25 -7.96 1.05 6.65
N GLU A 26 -8.92 1.94 6.88
CA GLU A 26 -10.35 1.69 6.62
C GLU A 26 -10.65 1.45 5.14
N LYS A 27 -10.09 2.28 4.25
CA LYS A 27 -10.31 2.16 2.80
C LYS A 27 -9.63 0.93 2.22
N ILE A 28 -8.41 0.62 2.68
CA ILE A 28 -7.73 -0.63 2.33
C ILE A 28 -8.60 -1.81 2.73
N ASN A 29 -9.14 -1.82 3.96
CA ASN A 29 -10.01 -2.89 4.44
C ASN A 29 -11.31 -3.01 3.61
N THR A 30 -11.89 -1.89 3.16
CA THR A 30 -13.05 -1.90 2.26
C THR A 30 -12.74 -2.57 0.92
N ILE A 31 -11.57 -2.28 0.31
CA ILE A 31 -11.14 -2.92 -0.94
C ILE A 31 -10.90 -4.41 -0.73
N LEU A 32 -10.21 -4.79 0.34
CA LEU A 32 -9.95 -6.19 0.67
C LEU A 32 -11.25 -6.99 0.86
N LYS A 33 -12.23 -6.41 1.55
CA LYS A 33 -13.57 -6.99 1.69
C LYS A 33 -14.30 -7.11 0.34
N ALA A 34 -14.21 -6.09 -0.51
CA ALA A 34 -14.80 -6.14 -1.86
C ALA A 34 -14.13 -7.21 -2.75
N ALA A 35 -12.83 -7.43 -2.57
CA ALA A 35 -12.07 -8.48 -3.23
C ALA A 35 -12.22 -9.87 -2.59
N ASN A 36 -12.98 -9.98 -1.50
CA ASN A 36 -13.14 -11.20 -0.70
C ASN A 36 -11.79 -11.81 -0.25
N VAL A 37 -10.84 -10.94 0.10
CA VAL A 37 -9.53 -11.30 0.65
C VAL A 37 -9.53 -11.02 2.14
N GLU A 38 -9.26 -12.05 2.93
CA GLU A 38 -9.14 -11.94 4.37
C GLU A 38 -7.68 -11.61 4.73
N VAL A 39 -7.46 -10.46 5.37
CA VAL A 39 -6.12 -9.99 5.77
C VAL A 39 -6.20 -9.54 7.22
N GLU A 40 -5.15 -9.80 8.00
CA GLU A 40 -5.13 -9.38 9.40
C GLU A 40 -5.25 -7.85 9.53
N PRO A 41 -6.09 -7.32 10.44
CA PRO A 41 -6.32 -5.88 10.62
C PRO A 41 -5.06 -5.05 10.91
N TYR A 42 -4.01 -5.73 11.38
CA TYR A 42 -2.69 -5.15 11.60
C TYR A 42 -2.08 -4.62 10.29
N TRP A 43 -2.21 -5.35 9.18
CA TRP A 43 -1.58 -4.99 7.90
C TRP A 43 -2.16 -3.70 7.28
N PRO A 44 -3.48 -3.54 7.10
CA PRO A 44 -4.04 -2.28 6.59
C PRO A 44 -3.63 -1.06 7.44
N SER A 45 -3.57 -1.24 8.76
CA SER A 45 -3.18 -0.18 9.69
C SER A 45 -1.70 0.16 9.58
N LEU A 46 -0.83 -0.84 9.41
CA LEU A 46 0.60 -0.68 9.20
C LEU A 46 0.88 0.05 7.88
N PHE A 47 0.26 -0.38 6.79
CA PHE A 47 0.43 0.23 5.47
C PHE A 47 -0.09 1.67 5.43
N ALA A 48 -1.24 1.95 6.04
CA ALA A 48 -1.74 3.31 6.12
C ALA A 48 -0.76 4.26 6.83
N LYS A 49 -0.14 3.81 7.93
CA LYS A 49 0.89 4.60 8.64
C LYS A 49 2.19 4.71 7.86
N ALA A 50 2.62 3.62 7.22
CA ALA A 50 3.86 3.61 6.45
C ALA A 50 3.78 4.53 5.22
N LEU A 51 2.58 4.67 4.65
CA LEU A 51 2.34 5.47 3.46
C LEU A 51 1.87 6.90 3.79
N GLU A 52 1.68 7.21 5.08
CA GLU A 52 1.36 8.57 5.52
C GLU A 52 2.51 9.51 5.19
N GLY A 53 2.22 10.56 4.41
CA GLY A 53 3.23 11.54 3.99
C GLY A 53 4.19 11.04 2.91
N ILE A 54 4.01 9.81 2.38
CA ILE A 54 4.77 9.32 1.24
C ILE A 54 3.97 9.52 -0.03
N ASP A 55 4.59 10.16 -1.03
CA ASP A 55 4.02 10.23 -2.36
C ASP A 55 4.24 8.88 -3.07
N LEU A 56 3.21 8.03 -3.04
CA LEU A 56 3.23 6.69 -3.65
C LEU A 56 3.59 6.72 -5.14
N LYS A 57 3.18 7.77 -5.85
CA LYS A 57 3.46 7.93 -7.28
C LYS A 57 4.95 8.19 -7.50
N GLN A 58 5.58 9.02 -6.68
CA GLN A 58 7.03 9.18 -6.66
C GLN A 58 7.74 7.90 -6.22
N LEU A 59 7.24 7.19 -5.21
CA LEU A 59 7.84 5.94 -4.73
C LEU A 59 7.90 4.89 -5.85
N VAL A 60 6.79 4.69 -6.57
CA VAL A 60 6.71 3.75 -7.70
C VAL A 60 7.56 4.25 -8.89
N SER A 61 7.57 5.55 -9.17
CA SER A 61 8.41 6.11 -10.24
C SER A 61 9.90 5.98 -9.94
N ASN A 62 10.28 6.05 -8.66
CA ASN A 62 11.65 5.92 -8.19
C ASN A 62 12.06 4.46 -7.93
N VAL A 63 11.13 3.49 -7.97
CA VAL A 63 11.46 2.07 -7.73
C VAL A 63 12.46 1.50 -8.76
N GLY A 64 12.56 2.12 -9.94
CA GLY A 64 13.59 1.83 -10.96
C GLY A 64 14.89 2.63 -10.79
N SER A 65 14.86 3.71 -10.03
CA SER A 65 16.02 4.51 -9.65
C SER A 65 16.55 3.96 -8.35
N GLY A 66 17.36 2.90 -8.44
CA GLY A 66 17.90 2.18 -7.29
C GLY A 66 18.22 3.10 -6.13
N ILE A 67 17.74 2.72 -4.94
CA ILE A 67 18.10 3.27 -3.64
C ILE A 67 19.56 3.73 -3.73
N PRO A 68 19.89 5.03 -3.65
CA PRO A 68 21.29 5.41 -3.61
C PRO A 68 21.88 4.70 -2.40
N SER A 69 22.75 3.71 -2.67
CA SER A 69 23.51 3.01 -1.66
C SER A 69 24.41 4.07 -1.02
N VAL A 70 23.91 4.68 0.05
CA VAL A 70 24.68 5.63 0.84
C VAL A 70 25.78 4.83 1.53
N LYS A 71 27.02 5.19 1.20
CA LYS A 71 28.24 4.76 1.87
C LYS A 71 28.22 5.09 3.35
#